data_AF-A0AAU2KKJ5-F1
#
_entry.id   AF-A0AAU2KKJ5-F1
#
_cell.length_a   1.000
_cell.length_b   1.000
_cell.length_c   1.000
_cell.angle_alpha   90.00
_cell.angle_beta   90.00
_cell.angle_gamma   90.00
#
_symmetry.space_group_name_H-M   'P 1'
#
loop_
_entity.id
_entity.type
_entity.pdbx_description
1 polymer ?
#
loop_
_entity_poly.entity_id
_entity_poly.type
_entity_poly.pdbx_seq_one_letter_code
_entity_poly.pdbx_strand_id
1 'polypeptide(L)'
;MRSAIRKGLTTTAGVTLAGIALAMIPGSAQADDGLASQASRVAKYQAYLAMKSAQGDEQAKETAQGFSALSAAQKTRFLDLLEDRTLIKQLFDAAESPAAAGITRSVLAGGDVVVERESTGGGDDASPNSSAALRASGYHDMWASYSYTDKFLGVKVSRVSVRTNYQVKGKDTTKVYPGSASHYLYVPGCDFSHSPVKEWISSPPADNAQSETIWTASCWGSSWDERERVWGDYRGFVGGYLKDE
;
A
#
# COMPACT_ATOMS: atom_id res chain seq x y z
N MET A 1 3.69 72.70 -5.69
CA MET A 1 3.31 73.62 -6.78
C MET A 1 3.39 72.88 -8.10
N ARG A 2 2.32 72.98 -8.92
CA ARG A 2 2.25 73.00 -10.40
C ARG A 2 3.26 72.11 -11.17
N SER A 3 2.80 71.01 -11.79
CA SER A 3 2.23 70.94 -13.16
C SER A 3 3.29 70.63 -14.23
N ALA A 4 3.11 69.55 -15.01
CA ALA A 4 3.00 69.61 -16.48
C ALA A 4 2.95 68.21 -17.15
N ILE A 5 2.05 68.14 -18.13
CA ILE A 5 1.68 67.06 -19.05
C ILE A 5 2.69 66.89 -20.19
N ARG A 6 2.84 65.66 -20.73
CA ARG A 6 3.00 65.32 -22.18
C ARG A 6 2.86 63.78 -22.36
N LYS A 7 1.75 63.30 -22.94
CA LYS A 7 1.53 62.90 -24.35
C LYS A 7 2.42 61.74 -24.85
N GLY A 8 1.78 60.62 -25.14
CA GLY A 8 2.28 59.52 -25.97
C GLY A 8 1.16 58.52 -26.25
N LEU A 9 0.55 58.66 -27.43
CA LEU A 9 -0.55 57.87 -27.97
C LEU A 9 0.03 56.70 -28.79
N THR A 10 -0.34 55.45 -28.49
CA THR A 10 -0.30 54.35 -29.47
C THR A 10 -1.45 53.39 -29.20
N THR A 11 -2.46 53.54 -30.04
CA THR A 11 -3.46 52.54 -30.43
C THR A 11 -2.81 51.26 -30.94
N THR A 12 -3.31 50.08 -30.53
CA THR A 12 -3.96 49.09 -31.42
C THR A 12 -4.41 47.84 -30.64
N ALA A 13 -5.66 47.44 -30.91
CA ALA A 13 -6.22 46.08 -30.94
C ALA A 13 -5.97 45.17 -29.71
N GLY A 14 -6.97 44.71 -28.95
CA GLY A 14 -8.23 44.17 -29.42
C GLY A 14 -8.28 42.68 -29.08
N VAL A 15 -8.72 42.34 -27.86
CA VAL A 15 -9.26 41.02 -27.54
C VAL A 15 -10.53 41.27 -26.73
N THR A 16 -11.66 41.11 -27.39
CA THR A 16 -12.99 41.15 -26.79
C THR A 16 -13.13 40.00 -25.79
N LEU A 17 -13.32 40.34 -24.52
CA LEU A 17 -13.89 39.48 -23.50
C LEU A 17 -15.28 39.02 -23.98
N ALA A 18 -15.37 37.76 -24.42
CA ALA A 18 -16.66 37.12 -24.66
C ALA A 18 -17.36 36.95 -23.30
N GLY A 19 -18.37 37.77 -23.08
CA GLY A 19 -19.25 37.70 -21.92
C GLY A 19 -19.99 36.37 -21.88
N ILE A 20 -19.99 35.75 -20.70
CA ILE A 20 -20.85 34.60 -20.39
C ILE A 20 -22.27 35.15 -20.27
N ALA A 21 -23.07 34.98 -21.33
CA ALA A 21 -24.50 35.20 -21.27
C ALA A 21 -25.15 34.03 -20.51
N LEU A 22 -25.65 34.31 -19.30
CA LEU A 22 -26.61 33.45 -18.60
C LEU A 22 -27.95 33.50 -19.34
N ALA A 23 -28.15 32.58 -20.28
CA ALA A 23 -29.47 32.30 -20.83
C ALA A 23 -30.21 31.37 -19.86
N MET A 24 -31.22 31.91 -19.17
CA MET A 24 -32.22 31.13 -18.45
C MET A 24 -33.04 30.31 -19.45
N ILE A 25 -32.89 28.98 -19.43
CA ILE A 25 -33.81 28.06 -20.09
C ILE A 25 -34.57 27.29 -18.99
N PRO A 26 -35.89 27.45 -18.88
CA PRO A 26 -36.70 26.65 -17.97
C PRO A 26 -36.95 25.26 -18.57
N GLY A 27 -36.71 24.22 -17.77
CA GLY A 27 -37.38 22.94 -17.86
C GLY A 27 -36.90 21.96 -18.93
N SER A 28 -35.88 21.17 -18.59
CA SER A 28 -35.78 19.78 -19.03
C SER A 28 -35.11 18.95 -17.94
N ALA A 29 -35.93 18.12 -17.31
CA ALA A 29 -35.63 16.91 -16.53
C ALA A 29 -34.19 16.71 -16.02
N GLN A 30 -34.02 16.78 -14.70
CA GLN A 30 -32.93 16.12 -13.97
C GLN A 30 -32.90 14.63 -14.32
N ALA A 31 -31.92 14.25 -15.13
CA ALA A 31 -31.46 12.88 -15.27
C ALA A 31 -29.95 12.91 -15.52
N ASP A 32 -29.16 13.48 -14.59
CA ASP A 32 -27.69 13.34 -14.68
C ASP A 32 -26.87 13.57 -13.39
N ASP A 33 -27.49 13.66 -12.20
CA ASP A 33 -26.74 13.84 -10.95
C ASP A 33 -25.86 12.61 -10.58
N GLY A 34 -26.22 11.42 -11.09
CA GLY A 34 -25.49 10.17 -10.85
C GLY A 34 -24.17 10.05 -11.64
N LEU A 35 -24.14 10.49 -12.90
CA LEU A 35 -22.93 10.36 -13.74
C LEU A 35 -21.93 11.48 -13.46
N ALA A 36 -22.41 12.71 -13.22
CA ALA A 36 -21.55 13.82 -12.81
C ALA A 36 -20.87 13.56 -11.45
N SER A 37 -21.56 12.92 -10.50
CA SER A 37 -20.99 12.53 -9.21
C SER A 37 -19.98 11.37 -9.34
N GLN A 38 -20.22 10.39 -10.21
CA GLN A 38 -19.26 9.30 -10.48
C GLN A 38 -17.99 9.79 -11.19
N ALA A 39 -18.11 10.60 -12.24
CA ALA A 39 -16.96 11.18 -12.92
C ALA A 39 -16.11 12.02 -11.95
N SER A 40 -16.75 12.76 -11.04
CA SER A 40 -16.08 13.49 -9.97
C SER A 40 -15.33 12.56 -9.00
N ARG A 41 -15.95 11.45 -8.56
CA ARG A 41 -15.30 10.44 -7.70
C ARG A 41 -14.05 9.85 -8.35
N VAL A 42 -14.16 9.45 -9.62
CA VAL A 42 -13.02 8.91 -10.40
C VAL A 42 -11.90 9.94 -10.50
N ALA A 43 -12.22 11.19 -10.87
CA ALA A 43 -11.22 12.26 -10.98
C ALA A 43 -10.52 12.54 -9.64
N LYS A 44 -11.26 12.55 -8.52
CA LYS A 44 -10.70 12.72 -7.17
C LYS A 44 -9.73 11.60 -6.81
N TYR A 45 -10.09 10.35 -7.10
CA TYR A 45 -9.21 9.22 -6.80
C TYR A 45 -7.93 9.23 -7.66
N GLN A 46 -8.05 9.58 -8.94
CA GLN A 46 -6.88 9.78 -9.81
C GLN A 46 -5.97 10.90 -9.31
N ALA A 47 -6.55 12.04 -8.90
CA ALA A 47 -5.79 13.13 -8.31
C ALA A 47 -5.08 12.74 -7.01
N TYR A 48 -5.74 11.94 -6.16
CA TYR A 48 -5.16 11.39 -4.93
C TYR A 48 -3.93 10.52 -5.23
N LEU A 49 -4.04 9.57 -6.16
CA LEU A 49 -2.90 8.71 -6.54
C LEU A 49 -1.78 9.49 -7.23
N ALA A 50 -2.13 10.47 -8.08
CA ALA A 50 -1.15 11.34 -8.74
C ALA A 50 -0.36 12.19 -7.72
N MET A 51 -1.03 12.71 -6.70
CA MET A 51 -0.38 13.45 -5.61
C MET A 51 0.62 12.55 -4.85
N LYS A 52 0.22 11.32 -4.50
CA LYS A 52 1.12 10.35 -3.84
C LYS A 52 2.32 10.00 -4.72
N SER A 53 2.07 9.74 -6.01
CA SER A 53 3.14 9.46 -6.97
C SER A 53 4.11 10.65 -7.11
N ALA A 54 3.62 11.89 -7.12
CA ALA A 54 4.44 13.08 -7.20
C ALA A 54 5.32 13.30 -5.94
N GLN A 55 4.98 12.66 -4.82
CA GLN A 55 5.79 12.63 -3.59
C GLN A 55 6.86 11.53 -3.62
N GLY A 56 6.99 10.79 -4.73
CA GLY A 56 7.99 9.73 -4.90
C GLY A 56 7.49 8.33 -4.53
N ASP A 57 6.19 8.14 -4.31
CA ASP A 57 5.60 6.82 -4.06
C ASP A 57 5.40 6.05 -5.37
N GLU A 58 6.36 5.20 -5.73
CA GLU A 58 6.29 4.34 -6.94
C GLU A 58 5.14 3.32 -6.88
N GLN A 59 4.68 2.93 -5.69
CA GLN A 59 3.61 1.96 -5.54
C GLN A 59 2.26 2.62 -5.87
N ALA A 60 2.12 3.92 -5.57
CA ALA A 60 0.97 4.71 -5.97
C ALA A 60 0.85 4.82 -7.49
N LYS A 61 2.00 4.84 -8.19
CA LYS A 61 2.05 4.84 -9.66
C LYS A 61 1.60 3.51 -10.24
N GLU A 62 2.00 2.38 -9.65
CA GLU A 62 1.49 1.06 -10.03
C GLU A 62 -0.03 0.98 -9.85
N THR A 63 -0.54 1.40 -8.69
CA THR A 63 -1.99 1.47 -8.41
C THR A 63 -2.71 2.40 -9.39
N ALA A 64 -2.14 3.57 -9.72
CA ALA A 64 -2.72 4.50 -10.68
C ALA A 64 -2.81 3.92 -12.10
N GLN A 65 -1.79 3.18 -12.53
CA GLN A 65 -1.80 2.47 -13.81
C GLN A 65 -2.88 1.39 -13.83
N GLY A 66 -2.94 0.57 -12.78
CA GLY A 66 -3.97 -0.45 -12.63
C GLY A 66 -5.37 0.14 -12.65
N PHE A 67 -5.64 1.18 -11.85
CA PHE A 67 -6.93 1.86 -11.82
C PHE A 67 -7.29 2.50 -13.16
N SER A 68 -6.32 3.11 -13.85
CA SER A 68 -6.56 3.76 -15.15
C SER A 68 -6.92 2.77 -16.25
N ALA A 69 -6.37 1.54 -16.19
CA ALA A 69 -6.65 0.45 -17.11
C ALA A 69 -8.05 -0.16 -16.96
N LEU A 70 -8.74 0.09 -15.82
CA LEU A 70 -10.12 -0.35 -15.61
C LEU A 70 -11.09 0.38 -16.57
N SER A 71 -12.13 -0.35 -17.02
CA SER A 71 -13.27 0.25 -17.71
C SER A 71 -14.03 1.22 -16.81
N ALA A 72 -14.87 2.09 -17.39
CA ALA A 72 -15.66 3.05 -16.62
C ALA A 72 -16.54 2.37 -15.55
N ALA A 73 -17.21 1.26 -15.90
CA ALA A 73 -18.01 0.49 -14.96
C ALA A 73 -17.17 -0.12 -13.84
N GLN A 74 -15.98 -0.66 -14.16
CA GLN A 74 -15.05 -1.20 -13.17
C GLN A 74 -14.48 -0.11 -12.25
N LYS A 75 -14.23 1.10 -12.75
CA LYS A 75 -13.79 2.23 -11.91
C LYS A 75 -14.84 2.59 -10.85
N THR A 76 -16.10 2.66 -11.25
CA THR A 76 -17.19 2.88 -10.30
C THR A 76 -17.26 1.76 -9.27
N ARG A 77 -17.27 0.49 -9.72
CA ARG A 77 -17.29 -0.67 -8.82
C ARG A 77 -16.10 -0.72 -7.87
N PHE A 78 -14.90 -0.40 -8.35
CA PHE A 78 -13.68 -0.32 -7.56
C PHE A 78 -13.85 0.69 -6.40
N LEU A 79 -14.34 1.89 -6.70
CA LEU A 79 -14.53 2.93 -5.69
C LEU A 79 -15.63 2.56 -4.69
N ASP A 80 -16.70 1.92 -5.16
CA ASP A 80 -17.76 1.42 -4.27
C ASP A 80 -17.22 0.37 -3.29
N LEU A 81 -16.34 -0.53 -3.74
CA LEU A 81 -15.68 -1.51 -2.87
C LEU A 81 -14.68 -0.83 -1.91
N LEU A 82 -13.92 0.15 -2.38
CA LEU A 82 -12.93 0.88 -1.59
C LEU A 82 -13.57 1.68 -0.44
N GLU A 83 -14.79 2.17 -0.67
CA GLU A 83 -15.56 2.96 0.29
C GLU A 83 -16.50 2.08 1.16
N ASP A 84 -16.59 0.77 0.89
CA ASP A 84 -17.37 -0.18 1.68
C ASP A 84 -16.65 -0.48 3.01
N ARG A 85 -17.09 0.20 4.06
CA ARG A 85 -16.52 0.06 5.41
C ARG A 85 -16.63 -1.34 5.97
N THR A 86 -17.68 -2.08 5.62
CA THR A 86 -17.86 -3.46 6.09
C THR A 86 -16.84 -4.37 5.44
N LEU A 87 -16.62 -4.21 4.13
CA LEU A 87 -15.58 -4.95 3.41
C LEU A 87 -14.18 -4.59 3.91
N ILE A 88 -13.87 -3.31 4.10
CA ILE A 88 -12.57 -2.87 4.63
C ILE A 88 -12.33 -3.45 6.03
N LYS A 89 -13.34 -3.45 6.90
CA LYS A 89 -13.22 -4.11 8.21
C LYS A 89 -12.97 -5.61 8.08
N GLN A 90 -13.67 -6.30 7.17
CA GLN A 90 -13.44 -7.73 6.92
C GLN A 90 -12.02 -8.03 6.43
N LEU A 91 -11.38 -7.11 5.69
CA LEU A 91 -10.00 -7.30 5.23
C LEU A 91 -9.01 -7.29 6.38
N PHE A 92 -9.23 -6.43 7.40
CA PHE A 92 -8.43 -6.45 8.62
C PHE A 92 -8.70 -7.72 9.44
N ASP A 93 -9.97 -8.06 9.67
CA ASP A 93 -10.37 -9.20 10.51
C ASP A 93 -9.99 -10.59 9.90
N ALA A 94 -9.59 -10.70 8.62
CA ALA A 94 -9.42 -11.97 7.91
C ALA A 94 -8.09 -12.72 8.19
N ALA A 95 -7.33 -12.32 9.19
CA ALA A 95 -5.94 -12.71 9.35
C ALA A 95 -5.75 -13.80 10.43
N GLU A 96 -5.99 -15.08 10.10
CA GLU A 96 -5.67 -16.18 11.04
C GLU A 96 -5.17 -17.47 10.37
N SER A 97 -3.84 -17.65 10.31
CA SER A 97 -3.15 -18.95 10.47
C SER A 97 -1.66 -18.82 10.15
N PRO A 98 -0.78 -19.62 10.80
CA PRO A 98 0.60 -19.80 10.36
C PRO A 98 0.61 -20.21 8.89
N ALA A 99 1.28 -19.41 8.05
CA ALA A 99 1.37 -19.72 6.64
C ALA A 99 2.48 -20.72 6.33
N ALA A 100 2.24 -21.57 5.33
CA ALA A 100 3.30 -22.30 4.65
C ALA A 100 3.99 -21.38 3.61
N ALA A 101 5.21 -21.72 3.20
CA ALA A 101 5.89 -21.02 2.12
C ALA A 101 5.08 -21.09 0.81
N GLY A 102 5.09 -20.00 0.04
CA GLY A 102 4.38 -19.86 -1.23
C GLY A 102 3.39 -18.69 -1.22
N ILE A 103 2.46 -18.74 -2.18
CA ILE A 103 1.41 -17.74 -2.36
C ILE A 103 0.07 -18.41 -2.10
N THR A 104 -0.72 -17.86 -1.19
CA THR A 104 -2.11 -18.24 -0.96
C THR A 104 -3.03 -17.08 -1.29
N ARG A 105 -4.22 -17.38 -1.83
CA ARG A 105 -5.21 -16.37 -2.24
C ARG A 105 -6.56 -16.70 -1.63
N SER A 106 -7.21 -15.70 -1.08
CA SER A 106 -8.64 -15.73 -0.78
C SER A 106 -9.37 -14.70 -1.63
N VAL A 107 -10.63 -15.00 -1.97
CA VAL A 107 -11.48 -14.14 -2.78
C VAL A 107 -12.68 -13.70 -1.98
N LEU A 108 -13.03 -12.42 -2.10
CA LEU A 108 -14.13 -11.76 -1.40
C LEU A 108 -14.98 -10.99 -2.43
N ALA A 109 -16.14 -10.51 -1.99
CA ALA A 109 -17.05 -9.68 -2.80
C ALA A 109 -17.36 -10.28 -4.18
N GLY A 110 -17.61 -11.59 -4.24
CA GLY A 110 -17.93 -12.29 -5.51
C GLY A 110 -16.74 -12.47 -6.46
N GLY A 111 -15.50 -12.32 -5.97
CA GLY A 111 -14.28 -12.42 -6.77
C GLY A 111 -13.66 -11.07 -7.14
N ASP A 112 -14.34 -9.96 -6.82
CA ASP A 112 -13.83 -8.62 -7.10
C ASP A 112 -12.65 -8.23 -6.20
N VAL A 113 -12.56 -8.81 -5.01
CA VAL A 113 -11.45 -8.55 -4.08
C VAL A 113 -10.66 -9.83 -3.85
N VAL A 114 -9.34 -9.73 -3.99
CA VAL A 114 -8.40 -10.82 -3.78
C VAL A 114 -7.41 -10.41 -2.69
N VAL A 115 -7.36 -11.19 -1.62
CA VAL A 115 -6.33 -11.06 -0.60
C VAL A 115 -5.25 -12.08 -0.92
N GLU A 116 -4.06 -11.59 -1.25
CA GLU A 116 -2.89 -12.40 -1.55
C GLU A 116 -1.94 -12.37 -0.38
N ARG A 117 -1.60 -13.55 0.12
CA ARG A 117 -0.60 -13.74 1.15
C ARG A 117 0.61 -14.41 0.54
N GLU A 118 1.78 -13.83 0.76
CA GLU A 118 3.05 -14.29 0.24
C GLU A 118 3.98 -14.63 1.41
N SER A 119 4.61 -15.79 1.34
CA SER A 119 5.50 -16.33 2.37
C SER A 119 6.72 -16.89 1.69
N THR A 120 7.88 -16.30 1.96
CA THR A 120 9.11 -16.64 1.23
C THR A 120 10.33 -16.41 2.09
N GLY A 121 11.44 -17.06 1.75
CA GLY A 121 12.69 -16.94 2.47
C GLY A 121 13.77 -17.81 1.83
N GLY A 122 15.01 -17.63 2.25
CA GLY A 122 16.14 -18.36 1.72
C GLY A 122 17.47 -17.74 2.12
N GLY A 123 18.54 -18.17 1.46
CA GLY A 123 19.87 -17.59 1.63
C GLY A 123 19.97 -16.17 1.09
N ASP A 124 20.85 -15.38 1.70
CA ASP A 124 21.21 -14.03 1.26
C ASP A 124 22.71 -13.95 0.97
N ASP A 125 23.10 -14.44 -0.21
CA ASP A 125 24.51 -14.43 -0.65
C ASP A 125 25.07 -13.01 -0.85
N ALA A 126 24.17 -12.03 -1.05
CA ALA A 126 24.49 -10.62 -1.22
C ALA A 126 24.45 -9.83 0.11
N SER A 127 24.22 -10.50 1.23
CA SER A 127 24.11 -9.85 2.53
C SER A 127 25.34 -8.98 2.84
N PRO A 128 25.15 -7.71 3.23
CA PRO A 128 26.26 -6.84 3.64
C PRO A 128 26.92 -7.30 4.95
N ASN A 129 26.28 -8.22 5.69
CA ASN A 129 26.80 -8.80 6.92
C ASN A 129 27.67 -10.05 6.66
N SER A 130 27.72 -10.52 5.41
CA SER A 130 28.46 -11.72 5.01
C SER A 130 29.87 -11.36 4.51
N SER A 131 30.88 -12.11 4.98
CA SER A 131 32.26 -12.00 4.49
C SER A 131 32.78 -13.34 4.01
N ALA A 132 33.82 -13.34 3.16
CA ALA A 132 34.44 -14.58 2.68
C ALA A 132 34.94 -15.47 3.84
N ALA A 133 35.47 -14.87 4.91
CA ALA A 133 35.92 -15.58 6.10
C ALA A 133 34.75 -16.22 6.88
N LEU A 134 33.63 -15.50 7.03
CA LEU A 134 32.42 -16.03 7.68
C LEU A 134 31.85 -17.22 6.90
N ARG A 135 31.73 -17.09 5.57
CA ARG A 135 31.26 -18.17 4.70
C ARG A 135 32.19 -19.39 4.76
N ALA A 136 33.51 -19.19 4.71
CA ALA A 136 34.48 -20.27 4.87
C ALA A 136 34.41 -20.97 6.23
N SER A 137 33.93 -20.27 7.26
CA SER A 137 33.70 -20.81 8.61
C SER A 137 32.33 -21.48 8.78
N GLY A 138 31.52 -21.58 7.71
CA GLY A 138 30.21 -22.22 7.70
C GLY A 138 29.05 -21.34 8.16
N TYR A 139 29.23 -20.02 8.22
CA TYR A 139 28.14 -19.08 8.49
C TYR A 139 27.43 -18.70 7.18
N HIS A 140 26.10 -18.67 7.24
CA HIS A 140 25.24 -18.28 6.13
C HIS A 140 24.25 -17.23 6.61
N ASP A 141 24.09 -16.16 5.82
CA ASP A 141 23.05 -15.19 6.07
C ASP A 141 21.78 -15.62 5.33
N MET A 142 20.65 -15.44 5.98
CA MET A 142 19.35 -15.95 5.59
C MET A 142 18.30 -14.87 5.81
N TRP A 143 17.15 -15.02 5.16
CA TRP A 143 16.02 -14.14 5.36
C TRP A 143 14.70 -14.91 5.25
N ALA A 144 13.67 -14.36 5.87
CA ALA A 144 12.29 -14.80 5.71
C ALA A 144 11.36 -13.57 5.71
N SER A 145 10.33 -13.60 4.88
CA SER A 145 9.37 -12.53 4.75
C SER A 145 7.95 -13.09 4.67
N TYR A 146 7.05 -12.33 5.26
CA TYR A 146 5.63 -12.53 5.21
C TYR A 146 5.00 -11.24 4.66
N SER A 147 3.99 -11.37 3.80
CA SER A 147 3.29 -10.21 3.26
C SER A 147 1.81 -10.51 3.02
N TYR A 148 0.99 -9.48 3.17
CA TYR A 148 -0.41 -9.44 2.78
C TYR A 148 -0.64 -8.34 1.76
N THR A 149 -1.39 -8.60 0.70
CA THR A 149 -1.69 -7.64 -0.36
C THR A 149 -3.15 -7.76 -0.77
N ASP A 150 -3.90 -6.66 -0.63
CA ASP A 150 -5.28 -6.62 -1.10
C ASP A 150 -5.35 -6.04 -2.51
N LYS A 151 -6.08 -6.73 -3.38
CA LYS A 151 -6.29 -6.35 -4.77
C LYS A 151 -7.78 -6.20 -5.02
N PHE A 152 -8.19 -5.05 -5.55
CA PHE A 152 -9.56 -4.73 -5.90
C PHE A 152 -9.65 -4.67 -7.43
N LEU A 153 -10.45 -5.54 -8.03
CA LEU A 153 -10.54 -5.73 -9.49
C LEU A 153 -9.16 -5.92 -10.14
N GLY A 154 -8.24 -6.61 -9.44
CA GLY A 154 -6.87 -6.85 -9.89
C GLY A 154 -5.88 -5.69 -9.64
N VAL A 155 -6.34 -4.54 -9.15
CA VAL A 155 -5.49 -3.39 -8.80
C VAL A 155 -5.04 -3.52 -7.35
N LYS A 156 -3.73 -3.45 -7.09
CA LYS A 156 -3.18 -3.46 -5.73
C LYS A 156 -3.57 -2.18 -4.98
N VAL A 157 -4.16 -2.32 -3.80
CA VAL A 157 -4.66 -1.20 -2.99
C VAL A 157 -3.86 -1.07 -1.69
N SER A 158 -3.55 -2.19 -1.05
CA SER A 158 -2.78 -2.23 0.18
C SER A 158 -1.68 -3.28 0.08
N ARG A 159 -0.64 -3.10 0.87
CA ARG A 159 0.27 -4.19 1.25
C ARG A 159 0.83 -3.90 2.63
N VAL A 160 0.99 -4.95 3.42
CA VAL A 160 1.87 -4.99 4.58
C VAL A 160 2.87 -6.11 4.40
N SER A 161 4.06 -5.93 4.96
CA SER A 161 5.11 -6.93 4.90
C SER A 161 6.09 -6.74 6.04
N VAL A 162 6.40 -7.84 6.72
CA VAL A 162 7.55 -7.95 7.62
C VAL A 162 8.59 -8.89 7.04
N ARG A 163 9.86 -8.54 7.23
CA ARG A 163 11.01 -9.37 6.86
C ARG A 163 11.98 -9.46 8.03
N THR A 164 12.40 -10.68 8.34
CA THR A 164 13.52 -10.96 9.24
C THR A 164 14.76 -11.31 8.42
N ASN A 165 15.92 -10.82 8.87
CA ASN A 165 17.22 -11.16 8.31
C ASN A 165 18.07 -11.73 9.44
N TYR A 166 18.79 -12.81 9.22
CA TYR A 166 19.48 -13.53 10.28
C TYR A 166 20.68 -14.30 9.75
N GLN A 167 21.48 -14.83 10.67
CA GLN A 167 22.64 -15.65 10.38
C GLN A 167 22.48 -17.02 11.02
N VAL A 168 22.92 -18.04 10.31
CA VAL A 168 22.93 -19.43 10.78
C VAL A 168 24.32 -20.04 10.66
N LYS A 169 24.58 -21.06 11.48
CA LYS A 169 25.74 -21.95 11.36
C LYS A 169 25.27 -23.39 11.54
N GLY A 170 25.32 -24.18 10.48
CA GLY A 170 24.68 -25.49 10.50
C GLY A 170 23.17 -25.34 10.69
N LYS A 171 22.62 -25.87 11.79
CA LYS A 171 21.19 -25.77 12.11
C LYS A 171 20.83 -24.63 13.06
N ASP A 172 21.85 -23.99 13.65
CA ASP A 172 21.64 -23.04 14.73
C ASP A 172 21.54 -21.62 14.16
N THR A 173 20.50 -20.88 14.56
CA THR A 173 20.45 -19.44 14.34
C THR A 173 21.39 -18.76 15.34
N THR A 174 22.37 -18.03 14.82
CA THR A 174 23.44 -17.44 15.64
C THR A 174 23.20 -15.96 15.93
N LYS A 175 22.47 -15.27 15.05
CA LYS A 175 22.20 -13.84 15.16
C LYS A 175 20.96 -13.45 14.37
N VAL A 176 20.17 -12.52 14.88
CA VAL A 176 19.14 -11.80 14.12
C VAL A 176 19.64 -10.38 13.86
N TYR A 177 19.55 -9.95 12.61
CA TYR A 177 19.83 -8.59 12.19
C TYR A 177 18.56 -7.75 12.27
N PRO A 178 18.66 -6.40 12.22
CA PRO A 178 17.48 -5.55 12.13
C PRO A 178 16.53 -6.04 11.02
N GLY A 179 15.27 -6.23 11.41
CA GLY A 179 14.20 -6.57 10.50
C GLY A 179 13.75 -5.34 9.72
N SER A 180 12.84 -5.55 8.79
CA SER A 180 12.20 -4.46 8.04
C SER A 180 10.71 -4.67 7.96
N ALA A 181 9.97 -3.58 8.05
CA ALA A 181 8.54 -3.53 7.83
C ALA A 181 8.28 -2.51 6.72
N SER A 182 7.44 -2.86 5.75
CA SER A 182 7.06 -1.97 4.65
C SER A 182 5.56 -2.08 4.39
N HIS A 183 4.95 -0.96 4.05
CA HIS A 183 3.53 -0.92 3.75
C HIS A 183 3.19 0.10 2.68
N TYR A 184 1.99 -0.02 2.13
CA TYR A 184 1.26 1.07 1.50
C TYR A 184 -0.25 0.85 1.68
N LEU A 185 -1.01 1.94 1.65
CA LEU A 185 -2.47 1.91 1.69
C LEU A 185 -3.02 3.06 0.83
N TYR A 186 -3.77 2.71 -0.21
CA TYR A 186 -4.38 3.66 -1.14
C TYR A 186 -5.89 3.77 -0.98
N VAL A 187 -6.34 3.80 0.28
CA VAL A 187 -7.73 4.06 0.67
C VAL A 187 -7.84 5.51 1.16
N PRO A 188 -8.60 6.39 0.47
CA PRO A 188 -8.75 7.78 0.89
C PRO A 188 -9.40 7.93 2.26
N GLY A 189 -8.81 8.76 3.12
CA GLY A 189 -9.31 8.97 4.49
C GLY A 189 -8.89 7.88 5.48
N CYS A 190 -7.95 7.02 5.08
CA CYS A 190 -7.20 6.15 5.97
C CYS A 190 -5.78 6.66 6.16
N ASP A 191 -5.30 6.56 7.40
CA ASP A 191 -3.90 6.66 7.78
C ASP A 191 -3.39 5.29 8.18
N PHE A 192 -2.12 5.01 7.90
CA PHE A 192 -1.50 3.73 8.18
C PHE A 192 -0.09 3.93 8.70
N SER A 193 0.28 3.16 9.73
CA SER A 193 1.57 3.24 10.39
C SER A 193 1.95 1.91 11.02
N HIS A 194 3.14 1.84 11.63
CA HIS A 194 3.54 0.69 12.41
C HIS A 194 4.48 1.04 13.54
N SER A 195 4.52 0.17 14.55
CA SER A 195 5.54 0.23 15.61
C SER A 195 6.93 -0.18 15.09
N PRO A 196 8.01 0.20 15.77
CA PRO A 196 9.34 -0.33 15.45
C PRO A 196 9.34 -1.86 15.42
N VAL A 197 10.10 -2.43 14.48
CA VAL A 197 10.25 -3.89 14.39
C VAL A 197 10.98 -4.39 15.63
N LYS A 198 10.48 -5.47 16.22
CA LYS A 198 11.13 -6.20 17.31
C LYS A 198 11.73 -7.48 16.76
N GLU A 199 12.95 -7.79 17.14
CA GLU A 199 13.66 -8.99 16.70
C GLU A 199 14.21 -9.80 17.87
N TRP A 200 14.16 -11.12 17.75
CA TRP A 200 14.73 -12.03 18.74
C TRP A 200 14.95 -13.42 18.15
N ILE A 201 15.77 -14.23 18.83
CA ILE A 201 15.88 -15.68 18.58
C ILE A 201 14.96 -16.37 19.60
N SER A 202 14.07 -17.26 19.16
CA SER A 202 13.27 -18.06 20.11
C SER A 202 14.16 -18.98 20.92
N SER A 203 13.75 -19.32 22.14
CA SER A 203 14.46 -20.29 22.96
C SER A 203 14.56 -21.67 22.27
N PRO A 204 15.57 -22.48 22.62
CA PRO A 204 15.69 -23.85 22.17
C PRO A 204 14.43 -24.68 22.50
N PRO A 205 14.10 -25.71 21.69
CA PRO A 205 14.87 -26.23 20.57
C PRO A 205 14.53 -25.59 19.22
N ALA A 206 13.66 -24.58 19.20
CA ALA A 206 13.19 -23.99 17.95
C ALA A 206 14.24 -23.08 17.31
N ASP A 207 14.95 -22.27 18.12
CA ASP A 207 16.07 -21.41 17.69
C ASP A 207 15.79 -20.63 16.39
N ASN A 208 14.56 -20.18 16.18
CA ASN A 208 14.14 -19.43 15.01
C ASN A 208 14.47 -17.95 15.19
N ALA A 209 14.97 -17.31 14.13
CA ALA A 209 14.99 -15.86 14.04
C ALA A 209 13.57 -15.34 13.85
N GLN A 210 13.16 -14.34 14.63
CA GLN A 210 11.84 -13.72 14.55
C GLN A 210 11.94 -12.23 14.32
N SER A 211 10.98 -11.69 13.57
CA SER A 211 10.70 -10.26 13.51
C SER A 211 9.19 -10.02 13.62
N GLU A 212 8.81 -8.97 14.35
CA GLU A 212 7.42 -8.60 14.59
C GLU A 212 7.22 -7.09 14.53
N THR A 213 6.08 -6.67 14.03
CA THR A 213 5.58 -5.30 14.18
C THR A 213 4.07 -5.31 14.47
N ILE A 214 3.57 -4.16 14.86
CA ILE A 214 2.13 -3.89 14.99
C ILE A 214 1.82 -2.82 13.96
N TRP A 215 0.90 -3.14 13.06
CA TRP A 215 0.33 -2.22 12.09
C TRP A 215 -0.87 -1.53 12.69
N THR A 216 -0.95 -0.22 12.53
CA THR A 216 -2.10 0.57 12.96
C THR A 216 -2.72 1.24 11.73
N ALA A 217 -3.96 0.87 11.42
CA ALA A 217 -4.80 1.54 10.44
C ALA A 217 -5.82 2.42 11.15
N SER A 218 -5.97 3.67 10.74
CA SER A 218 -7.05 4.55 11.19
C SER A 218 -7.84 5.03 9.98
N CYS A 219 -9.08 4.58 9.84
CA CYS A 219 -9.94 4.94 8.71
C CYS A 219 -11.29 5.45 9.24
N TRP A 220 -11.70 6.63 8.75
CA TRP A 220 -13.04 7.16 8.99
C TRP A 220 -13.48 7.18 10.47
N GLY A 221 -12.53 7.42 11.38
CA GLY A 221 -12.79 7.48 12.83
C GLY A 221 -12.79 6.13 13.57
N SER A 222 -12.44 5.03 12.89
CA SER A 222 -12.16 3.73 13.51
C SER A 222 -10.68 3.40 13.38
N SER A 223 -10.14 2.63 14.34
CA SER A 223 -8.74 2.19 14.35
C SER A 223 -8.68 0.68 14.49
N TRP A 224 -7.71 0.05 13.82
CA TRP A 224 -7.43 -1.38 13.87
C TRP A 224 -5.94 -1.58 14.07
N ASP A 225 -5.59 -2.47 14.99
CA ASP A 225 -4.21 -2.85 15.29
C ASP A 225 -4.02 -4.32 14.96
N GLU A 226 -3.07 -4.61 14.08
CA GLU A 226 -2.76 -5.95 13.58
C GLU A 226 -1.31 -6.28 13.85
N ARG A 227 -1.06 -7.39 14.54
CA ARG A 227 0.29 -7.90 14.79
C ARG A 227 0.74 -8.78 13.64
N GLU A 228 1.78 -8.36 12.94
CA GLU A 228 2.45 -9.17 11.93
C GLU A 228 3.76 -9.74 12.47
N ARG A 229 3.94 -11.05 12.31
CA ARG A 229 5.16 -11.76 12.71
C ARG A 229 5.62 -12.69 11.60
N VAL A 230 6.94 -12.79 11.44
CA VAL A 230 7.59 -13.77 10.58
C VAL A 230 8.76 -14.42 11.33
N TRP A 231 9.01 -15.70 11.06
CA TRP A 231 10.16 -16.41 11.58
C TRP A 231 10.77 -17.40 10.58
N GLY A 232 12.07 -17.59 10.71
CA GLY A 232 12.86 -18.48 9.87
C GLY A 232 13.98 -19.21 10.62
N ASP A 233 14.54 -20.22 9.96
CA ASP A 233 15.67 -21.02 10.45
C ASP A 233 16.67 -21.32 9.31
N TYR A 234 17.61 -22.25 9.52
CA TYR A 234 18.59 -22.65 8.49
C TYR A 234 17.98 -23.13 7.15
N ARG A 235 16.67 -23.39 7.08
CA ARG A 235 15.92 -23.78 5.88
C ARG A 235 15.25 -22.59 5.19
N GLY A 236 15.28 -21.40 5.78
CA GLY A 236 14.58 -20.21 5.29
C GLY A 236 13.29 -19.94 6.06
N PHE A 237 12.19 -19.64 5.35
CA PHE A 237 10.90 -19.35 5.97
C PHE A 237 10.33 -20.58 6.71
N VAL A 238 9.97 -20.40 7.97
CA VAL A 238 9.33 -21.44 8.81
C VAL A 238 7.87 -21.11 9.07
N GLY A 239 7.54 -19.83 9.27
CA GLY A 239 6.16 -19.41 9.43
C GLY A 239 6.01 -17.89 9.56
N GLY A 240 4.76 -17.46 9.47
CA GLY A 240 4.37 -16.07 9.64
C GLY A 240 2.87 -15.94 9.79
N TYR A 241 2.43 -14.84 10.37
CA TYR A 241 1.02 -14.47 10.52
C TYR A 241 0.85 -12.96 10.54
N LEU A 242 -0.38 -12.53 10.26
CA LEU A 242 -0.99 -11.25 10.61
C LEU A 242 -2.20 -11.64 11.46
N LYS A 243 -2.51 -10.92 12.54
CA LYS A 243 -3.66 -11.19 13.41
C LYS A 243 -3.98 -9.98 14.28
N ASP A 244 -5.22 -9.90 14.75
CA ASP A 244 -5.66 -8.90 15.73
C ASP A 244 -4.74 -8.88 16.98
N GLU A 245 -4.44 -7.68 17.47
CA GLU A 245 -3.68 -7.47 18.72
C GLU A 245 -4.49 -7.73 20.00
#